data_AF-K3YVB2-F1
#
_entry.id   AF-K3YVB2-F1
#
_cell.length_a   1.000
_cell.length_b   1.000
_cell.length_c   1.000
_cell.angle_alpha   90.00
_cell.angle_beta   90.00
_cell.angle_gamma   90.00
#
_symmetry.space_group_name_H-M   'P 1'
#
loop_
_entity.id
_entity.type
_entity.pdbx_description
1 polymer ?
#
loop_
_entity_poly.entity_id
_entity_poly.type
_entity_poly.pdbx_seq_one_letter_code
_entity_poly.pdbx_strand_id
1 'polypeptide(L)'
;MALAARMVSRSRQLYSAQTALVNGGATQVRSFAKDAAPADRPPINGDDLLKGIFFEVKKKFETALGVLKKEKITIDPDDPAAVSRYAQVMKTVREKADLLSDSQRIKYTIETFTKGIPDARTYLNTLQEIRVKSGLIDHLGIEPLMMEALEKIEKDIKKPLLRSDKKNMATLLAEFDKINKKLGIRKEDLPKIEEELEMEIAKSELTELKKECIEAMETQLKREEFKDEEMPDVKKLDIRNFL
;
A
#
# COMPACT_ATOMS: atom_id res chain seq x y z
N MET A 1 -20.69 -6.63 15.27
CA MET A 1 -20.64 -5.21 14.88
C MET A 1 -19.26 -4.59 15.14
N ALA A 2 -18.75 -4.49 16.38
CA ALA A 2 -17.45 -3.85 16.66
C ALA A 2 -16.23 -4.62 16.12
N LEU A 3 -16.26 -5.96 16.12
CA LEU A 3 -15.16 -6.82 15.64
C LEU A 3 -15.02 -6.79 14.11
N ALA A 4 -16.15 -6.89 13.38
CA ALA A 4 -16.18 -6.69 11.93
C ALA A 4 -15.71 -5.28 11.50
N ALA A 5 -16.15 -4.25 12.22
CA ALA A 5 -15.71 -2.89 11.98
C ALA A 5 -14.22 -2.69 12.26
N ARG A 6 -13.66 -3.32 13.31
CA ARG A 6 -12.22 -3.28 13.65
C ARG A 6 -11.37 -4.06 12.65
N MET A 7 -11.80 -5.26 12.24
CA MET A 7 -11.12 -6.06 11.22
C MET A 7 -11.02 -5.33 9.89
N VAL A 8 -12.10 -4.64 9.48
CA VAL A 8 -12.07 -3.89 8.22
C VAL A 8 -11.37 -2.52 8.38
N SER A 9 -11.53 -1.82 9.51
CA SER A 9 -10.88 -0.51 9.72
C SER A 9 -9.36 -0.58 9.92
N ARG A 10 -8.79 -1.75 10.24
CA ARG A 10 -7.34 -1.93 10.48
C ARG A 10 -6.58 -2.61 9.36
N SER A 11 -7.25 -3.07 8.30
CA SER A 11 -6.56 -3.46 7.07
C SER A 11 -5.70 -2.27 6.59
N ARG A 12 -4.38 -2.47 6.45
CA ARG A 12 -3.44 -1.40 6.04
C ARG A 12 -3.83 -0.76 4.69
N GLN A 13 -4.66 -1.46 3.90
CA GLN A 13 -5.21 -0.98 2.64
C GLN A 13 -6.34 0.06 2.79
N LEU A 14 -7.07 0.09 3.92
CA LEU A 14 -8.03 1.17 4.23
C LEU A 14 -7.38 2.28 5.06
N TYR A 15 -6.32 1.98 5.82
CA TYR A 15 -5.48 3.01 6.46
C TYR A 15 -4.74 3.88 5.44
N SER A 16 -4.46 3.37 4.23
CA SER A 16 -3.94 4.20 3.12
C SER A 16 -4.94 5.21 2.56
N ALA A 17 -6.25 4.95 2.68
CA ALA A 17 -7.25 5.95 2.33
C ALA A 17 -7.29 7.10 3.36
N GLN A 18 -6.93 6.83 4.62
CA GLN A 18 -6.78 7.86 5.65
C GLN A 18 -5.43 8.58 5.60
N THR A 19 -4.32 7.89 5.31
CA THR A 19 -3.01 8.55 5.20
C THR A 19 -2.86 9.42 3.95
N ALA A 20 -3.65 9.16 2.89
CA ALA A 20 -3.82 10.11 1.79
C ALA A 20 -4.57 11.40 2.18
N LEU A 21 -5.36 11.36 3.26
CA LEU A 21 -6.09 12.51 3.81
C LEU A 21 -5.36 13.21 4.99
N VAL A 22 -4.40 12.54 5.63
CA VAL A 22 -3.75 13.02 6.88
C VAL A 22 -2.41 13.73 6.64
N ASN A 23 -1.81 13.65 5.44
CA ASN A 23 -0.58 14.40 5.11
C ASN A 23 -0.80 15.86 4.68
N GLY A 24 -2.02 16.39 4.82
CA GLY A 24 -2.26 17.83 4.85
C GLY A 24 -2.28 18.31 6.30
N GLY A 25 -1.23 19.02 6.73
CA GLY A 25 -1.17 19.65 8.05
C GLY A 25 -2.47 20.40 8.40
N ALA A 26 -2.79 20.45 9.69
CA ALA A 26 -3.98 21.06 10.26
C ALA A 26 -4.10 22.60 10.10
N THR A 27 -3.77 23.12 8.93
CA THR A 27 -3.91 24.52 8.58
C THR A 27 -4.50 24.66 7.17
N GLN A 28 -5.75 25.14 7.17
CA GLN A 28 -6.45 25.79 6.06
C GLN A 28 -7.02 24.92 4.92
N VAL A 29 -8.04 24.12 5.26
CA VAL A 29 -8.98 23.50 4.28
C VAL A 29 -9.83 24.54 3.51
N ARG A 30 -9.78 25.83 3.87
CA ARG A 30 -10.59 26.88 3.23
C ARG A 30 -9.86 27.73 2.17
N SER A 31 -8.55 27.63 2.02
CA SER A 31 -7.76 28.55 1.17
C SER A 31 -7.51 28.04 -0.25
N PHE A 32 -7.62 26.74 -0.52
CA PHE A 32 -7.23 26.14 -1.79
C PHE A 32 -8.37 25.95 -2.80
N ALA A 33 -9.60 26.36 -2.46
CA ALA A 33 -10.74 26.21 -3.37
C ALA A 33 -10.73 27.19 -4.57
N LYS A 34 -9.85 28.20 -4.58
CA LYS A 34 -9.83 29.21 -5.65
C LYS A 34 -8.79 28.97 -6.75
N ASP A 35 -7.68 28.29 -6.48
CA ASP A 35 -6.56 28.20 -7.43
C ASP A 35 -6.22 26.76 -7.91
N ALA A 36 -6.98 25.74 -7.49
CA ALA A 36 -6.71 24.33 -7.82
C ALA A 36 -7.61 23.74 -8.94
N ALA A 37 -8.50 24.53 -9.53
CA ALA A 37 -9.33 24.06 -10.65
C ALA A 37 -8.62 24.38 -11.98
N PRO A 38 -8.21 23.38 -12.78
CA PRO A 38 -7.88 23.62 -14.18
C PRO A 38 -9.12 24.24 -14.86
N ALA A 39 -8.93 25.36 -15.56
CA ALA A 39 -10.01 26.07 -16.27
C ALA A 39 -10.72 25.20 -17.34
N ASP A 40 -10.14 24.05 -17.68
CA ASP A 40 -10.61 23.14 -18.74
C ASP A 40 -11.52 22.00 -18.27
N ARG A 41 -11.90 21.94 -16.97
CA ARG A 41 -12.88 20.94 -16.51
C ARG A 41 -14.26 21.59 -16.35
N PRO A 42 -15.34 20.99 -16.89
CA PRO A 42 -16.70 21.46 -16.63
C PRO A 42 -16.91 21.51 -15.10
N PRO A 43 -17.68 22.50 -14.60
CA PRO A 43 -17.88 22.66 -13.16
C PRO A 43 -18.45 21.36 -12.58
N ILE A 44 -17.60 20.62 -11.86
CA ILE A 44 -18.01 19.41 -11.16
C ILE A 44 -18.69 19.87 -9.89
N ASN A 45 -19.98 19.58 -9.77
CA ASN A 45 -20.72 19.80 -8.53
C ASN A 45 -20.05 19.00 -7.40
N GLY A 46 -19.61 19.70 -6.35
CA GLY A 46 -18.91 19.09 -5.22
C GLY A 46 -19.70 17.96 -4.56
N ASP A 47 -21.03 18.08 -4.53
CA ASP A 47 -21.92 17.04 -4.00
C ASP A 47 -21.88 15.76 -4.84
N ASP A 48 -21.79 15.88 -6.16
CA ASP A 48 -21.78 14.74 -7.07
C ASP A 48 -20.41 14.03 -7.04
N LEU A 49 -19.33 14.79 -6.84
CA LEU A 49 -18.00 14.22 -6.56
C LEU A 49 -17.99 13.42 -5.26
N LEU A 50 -18.49 13.98 -4.15
CA LEU A 50 -18.52 13.31 -2.85
C LEU A 50 -19.40 12.06 -2.88
N LYS A 51 -20.57 12.13 -3.51
CA LYS A 51 -21.43 10.97 -3.74
C LYS A 51 -20.68 9.90 -4.53
N GLY A 52 -20.01 10.27 -5.61
CA GLY A 52 -19.22 9.35 -6.43
C GLY A 52 -18.17 8.60 -5.61
N ILE A 53 -17.38 9.34 -4.81
CA ILE A 53 -16.36 8.75 -3.91
C ILE A 53 -17.03 7.81 -2.90
N PHE A 54 -18.11 8.24 -2.26
CA PHE A 54 -18.82 7.41 -1.29
C PHE A 54 -19.36 6.12 -1.90
N PHE A 55 -19.97 6.21 -3.09
CA PHE A 55 -20.46 5.04 -3.82
C PHE A 55 -19.32 4.07 -4.19
N GLU A 56 -18.18 4.60 -4.63
CA GLU A 56 -17.01 3.78 -4.93
C GLU A 56 -16.48 3.05 -3.69
N VAL A 57 -16.26 3.78 -2.59
CA VAL A 57 -15.80 3.21 -1.32
C VAL A 57 -16.77 2.16 -0.79
N LYS A 58 -18.07 2.46 -0.82
CA LYS A 58 -19.13 1.52 -0.40
C LYS A 58 -19.09 0.25 -1.25
N LYS A 59 -19.00 0.38 -2.58
CA LYS A 59 -18.94 -0.77 -3.50
C LYS A 59 -17.71 -1.65 -3.21
N LYS A 60 -16.54 -1.04 -2.98
CA LYS A 60 -15.31 -1.76 -2.63
C LYS A 60 -15.45 -2.52 -1.31
N PHE A 61 -16.04 -1.87 -0.30
CA PHE A 61 -16.31 -2.47 1.01
C PHE A 61 -17.29 -3.64 0.94
N GLU A 62 -18.42 -3.47 0.25
CA GLU A 62 -19.41 -4.54 0.05
C GLU A 62 -18.83 -5.72 -0.71
N THR A 63 -17.97 -5.46 -1.70
CA THR A 63 -17.27 -6.50 -2.46
C THR A 63 -16.32 -7.29 -1.58
N ALA A 64 -15.53 -6.62 -0.74
CA ALA A 64 -14.63 -7.25 0.22
C ALA A 64 -15.41 -8.14 1.22
N LEU A 65 -16.48 -7.62 1.81
CA LEU A 65 -17.36 -8.40 2.69
C LEU A 65 -17.99 -9.60 1.98
N GLY A 66 -18.38 -9.45 0.71
CA GLY A 66 -18.93 -10.54 -0.09
C GLY A 66 -17.98 -11.72 -0.28
N VAL A 67 -16.66 -11.47 -0.28
CA VAL A 67 -15.63 -12.52 -0.28
C VAL A 67 -15.46 -13.09 1.13
N LEU A 68 -15.26 -12.24 2.13
CA LEU A 68 -15.00 -12.66 3.52
C LEU A 68 -16.15 -13.45 4.15
N LYS A 69 -17.40 -13.22 3.74
CA LYS A 69 -18.56 -14.02 4.19
C LYS A 69 -18.57 -15.45 3.62
N LYS A 70 -17.84 -15.71 2.53
CA LYS A 70 -17.79 -17.03 1.88
C LYS A 70 -16.59 -17.84 2.34
N GLU A 71 -15.46 -17.18 2.47
CA GLU A 71 -14.18 -17.79 2.80
C GLU A 71 -14.04 -18.04 4.30
N LYS A 72 -13.73 -19.29 4.68
CA LYS A 72 -13.37 -19.61 6.07
C LYS A 72 -11.91 -19.25 6.30
N ILE A 73 -11.66 -18.41 7.29
CA ILE A 73 -10.32 -18.04 7.75
C ILE A 73 -10.03 -18.77 9.06
N THR A 74 -8.91 -19.48 9.10
CA THR A 74 -8.38 -20.10 10.32
C THR A 74 -7.38 -19.12 10.94
N ILE A 75 -7.60 -18.73 12.19
CA ILE A 75 -6.75 -17.76 12.89
C ILE A 75 -5.58 -18.49 13.55
N ASP A 76 -4.55 -18.78 12.76
CA ASP A 76 -3.33 -19.45 13.22
C ASP A 76 -2.09 -18.87 12.52
N PRO A 77 -1.38 -17.88 13.13
CA PRO A 77 -0.20 -17.27 12.52
C PRO A 77 1.03 -18.19 12.54
N ASP A 78 1.00 -19.28 13.31
CA ASP A 78 2.10 -20.22 13.47
C ASP A 78 2.02 -21.39 12.45
N ASP A 79 0.85 -21.59 11.83
CA ASP A 79 0.63 -22.57 10.76
C ASP A 79 0.84 -21.93 9.37
N PRO A 80 1.87 -22.33 8.61
CA PRO A 80 2.12 -21.82 7.26
C PRO A 80 0.93 -22.01 6.30
N ALA A 81 0.14 -23.08 6.46
CA ALA A 81 -1.01 -23.33 5.60
C ALA A 81 -2.14 -22.33 5.87
N ALA A 82 -2.40 -22.02 7.14
CA ALA A 82 -3.36 -20.98 7.52
C ALA A 82 -2.93 -19.58 7.03
N VAL A 83 -1.64 -19.24 7.18
CA VAL A 83 -1.08 -17.97 6.67
C VAL A 83 -1.23 -17.89 5.15
N SER A 84 -0.86 -18.94 4.42
CA SER A 84 -0.98 -18.97 2.96
C SER A 84 -2.43 -18.85 2.51
N ARG A 85 -3.36 -19.54 3.18
CA ARG A 85 -4.79 -19.43 2.87
C ARG A 85 -5.30 -18.02 3.12
N TYR A 86 -4.93 -17.40 4.22
CA TYR A 86 -5.31 -16.03 4.53
C TYR A 86 -4.77 -15.04 3.48
N ALA A 87 -3.50 -15.16 3.10
CA ALA A 87 -2.88 -14.35 2.03
C ALA A 87 -3.67 -14.45 0.71
N GLN A 88 -4.05 -15.67 0.30
CA GLN A 88 -4.87 -15.90 -0.90
C GLN A 88 -6.26 -15.25 -0.81
N VAL A 89 -6.92 -15.34 0.34
CA VAL A 89 -8.22 -14.71 0.57
C VAL A 89 -8.09 -13.18 0.47
N MET A 90 -7.08 -12.59 1.12
CA MET A 90 -6.84 -11.14 1.08
C MET A 90 -6.44 -10.65 -0.31
N LYS A 91 -5.66 -11.44 -1.06
CA LYS A 91 -5.38 -11.18 -2.48
C LYS A 91 -6.65 -11.18 -3.32
N THR A 92 -7.54 -12.17 -3.11
CA THR A 92 -8.84 -12.24 -3.80
C THR A 92 -9.74 -11.06 -3.45
N VAL A 93 -9.77 -10.64 -2.18
CA VAL A 93 -10.48 -9.44 -1.73
C VAL A 93 -9.97 -8.22 -2.49
N ARG A 94 -8.65 -8.03 -2.49
CA ARG A 94 -7.99 -6.90 -3.15
C ARG A 94 -8.31 -6.84 -4.64
N GLU A 95 -8.15 -7.96 -5.34
CA GLU A 95 -8.42 -8.05 -6.79
C GLU A 95 -9.90 -7.80 -7.11
N LYS A 96 -10.84 -8.41 -6.38
CA LYS A 96 -12.27 -8.22 -6.64
C LYS A 96 -12.76 -6.82 -6.28
N ALA A 97 -12.18 -6.21 -5.25
CA ALA A 97 -12.50 -4.85 -4.84
C ALA A 97 -11.74 -3.78 -5.65
N ASP A 98 -11.00 -4.16 -6.70
CA ASP A 98 -10.22 -3.24 -7.53
C ASP A 98 -9.29 -2.34 -6.68
N LEU A 99 -8.61 -2.97 -5.74
CA LEU A 99 -7.62 -2.36 -4.86
C LEU A 99 -6.21 -2.65 -5.40
N LEU A 100 -5.34 -1.65 -5.36
CA LEU A 100 -3.97 -1.79 -5.84
C LEU A 100 -3.14 -2.68 -4.90
N SER A 101 -2.31 -3.56 -5.46
CA SER A 101 -1.20 -4.19 -4.73
C SER A 101 -0.19 -3.13 -4.29
N ASP A 102 0.71 -3.49 -3.37
CA ASP A 102 1.73 -2.55 -2.89
C ASP A 102 2.67 -2.14 -4.03
N SER A 103 3.09 -3.07 -4.89
CA SER A 103 3.84 -2.79 -6.11
C SER A 103 3.10 -1.82 -7.04
N GLN A 104 1.80 -2.06 -7.26
CA GLN A 104 0.97 -1.20 -8.11
C GLN A 104 0.79 0.20 -7.51
N ARG A 105 0.67 0.30 -6.19
CA ARG A 105 0.55 1.58 -5.46
C ARG A 105 1.84 2.38 -5.52
N ILE A 106 2.99 1.73 -5.36
CA ILE A 106 4.31 2.36 -5.51
C ILE A 106 4.43 2.91 -6.93
N LYS A 107 4.11 2.10 -7.94
CA LYS A 107 4.12 2.51 -9.35
C LYS A 107 3.19 3.71 -9.60
N TYR A 108 1.94 3.64 -9.15
CA TYR A 108 0.97 4.71 -9.29
C TYR A 108 1.46 6.02 -8.65
N THR A 109 2.07 5.93 -7.46
CA THR A 109 2.63 7.09 -6.76
C THR A 109 3.77 7.70 -7.56
N ILE A 110 4.74 6.89 -8.00
CA ILE A 110 5.85 7.35 -8.83
C ILE A 110 5.33 8.03 -10.10
N GLU A 111 4.42 7.39 -10.83
CA GLU A 111 3.86 7.93 -12.07
C GLU A 111 3.12 9.26 -11.84
N THR A 112 2.37 9.37 -10.75
CA THR A 112 1.61 10.59 -10.41
C THR A 112 2.54 11.76 -10.12
N PHE A 113 3.55 11.57 -9.25
CA PHE A 113 4.44 12.64 -8.82
C PHE A 113 5.53 12.99 -9.84
N THR A 114 5.81 12.09 -10.78
CA THR A 114 6.83 12.31 -11.81
C THR A 114 6.26 12.64 -13.19
N LYS A 115 4.93 12.78 -13.28
CA LYS A 115 4.22 13.11 -14.51
C LYS A 115 4.70 14.46 -15.04
N GLY A 116 5.09 14.49 -16.31
CA GLY A 116 5.51 15.72 -16.98
C GLY A 116 6.93 16.21 -16.67
N ILE A 117 7.67 15.55 -15.76
CA ILE A 117 9.08 15.87 -15.51
C ILE A 117 9.91 15.51 -16.75
N PRO A 118 10.58 16.47 -17.42
CA PRO A 118 11.23 16.23 -18.71
C PRO A 118 12.67 15.72 -18.58
N ASP A 119 13.40 16.07 -17.52
CA ASP A 119 14.79 15.71 -17.31
C ASP A 119 14.97 14.62 -16.25
N ALA A 120 16.08 13.87 -16.35
CA ALA A 120 16.37 12.73 -15.49
C ALA A 120 16.76 13.15 -14.06
N ARG A 121 17.42 14.30 -13.88
CA ARG A 121 17.88 14.77 -12.57
C ARG A 121 16.70 15.11 -11.67
N THR A 122 15.79 15.93 -12.17
CA THR A 122 14.56 16.28 -11.45
C THR A 122 13.75 15.02 -11.15
N TYR A 123 13.68 14.07 -12.08
CA TYR A 123 13.00 12.79 -11.87
C TYR A 123 13.59 11.99 -10.70
N LEU A 124 14.92 11.82 -10.66
CA LEU A 124 15.59 11.09 -9.57
C LEU A 124 15.46 11.80 -8.23
N ASN A 125 15.57 13.13 -8.20
CA ASN A 125 15.34 13.91 -6.98
C ASN A 125 13.91 13.72 -6.47
N THR A 126 12.91 13.71 -7.35
CA THR A 126 11.51 13.43 -6.97
C THR A 126 11.34 12.01 -6.44
N LEU A 127 12.01 11.00 -7.02
CA LEU A 127 11.99 9.64 -6.46
C LEU A 127 12.58 9.59 -5.04
N GLN A 128 13.68 10.30 -4.81
CA GLN A 128 14.29 10.42 -3.49
C GLN A 128 13.34 11.07 -2.49
N GLU A 129 12.66 12.15 -2.88
CA GLU A 129 11.64 12.78 -2.03
C GLU A 129 10.51 11.83 -1.68
N ILE A 130 10.00 11.06 -2.66
CA ILE A 130 8.94 10.06 -2.43
C ILE A 130 9.42 9.02 -1.42
N ARG A 131 10.64 8.49 -1.58
CA ARG A 131 11.23 7.53 -0.65
C ARG A 131 11.32 8.10 0.77
N VAL A 132 11.90 9.30 0.93
CA VAL A 132 12.08 9.96 2.23
C VAL A 132 10.74 10.25 2.90
N LYS A 133 9.76 10.78 2.16
CA LYS A 133 8.40 11.04 2.66
C LYS A 133 7.67 9.75 3.07
N SER A 134 8.05 8.61 2.48
CA SER A 134 7.54 7.28 2.84
C SER A 134 8.28 6.65 4.03
N GLY A 135 9.28 7.32 4.61
CA GLY A 135 10.07 6.82 5.74
C GLY A 135 11.01 5.67 5.39
N LEU A 136 11.24 5.42 4.10
CA LEU A 136 12.13 4.35 3.63
C LEU A 136 13.58 4.83 3.66
N ILE A 137 14.50 4.04 4.21
CA ILE A 137 15.92 4.38 4.30
C ILE A 137 16.69 3.71 3.15
N ASP A 138 17.56 4.46 2.47
CA ASP A 138 18.48 3.92 1.46
C ASP A 138 19.70 3.28 2.13
N HIS A 139 19.49 2.08 2.68
CA HIS A 139 20.54 1.34 3.39
C HIS A 139 21.71 0.92 2.48
N LEU A 140 21.47 0.82 1.17
CA LEU A 140 22.46 0.37 0.19
C LEU A 140 23.17 1.52 -0.53
N GLY A 141 22.78 2.77 -0.26
CA GLY A 141 23.35 3.95 -0.92
C GLY A 141 23.12 3.96 -2.43
N ILE A 142 21.96 3.44 -2.89
CA ILE A 142 21.61 3.37 -4.31
C ILE A 142 21.46 4.77 -4.91
N GLU A 143 20.80 5.69 -4.20
CA GLU A 143 20.50 7.02 -4.76
C GLU A 143 21.76 7.84 -5.07
N PRO A 144 22.77 7.93 -4.18
CA PRO A 144 24.05 8.54 -4.52
C PRO A 144 24.72 7.91 -5.74
N LEU A 145 24.71 6.58 -5.87
CA LEU A 145 25.30 5.88 -7.02
C LEU A 145 24.55 6.19 -8.32
N MET A 146 23.22 6.28 -8.28
CA MET A 146 22.41 6.65 -9.43
C MET A 146 22.66 8.11 -9.85
N MET A 147 22.77 9.02 -8.89
CA MET A 147 23.08 10.43 -9.14
C MET A 147 24.49 10.62 -9.70
N GLU A 148 25.48 9.88 -9.20
CA GLU A 148 26.84 9.90 -9.74
C GLU A 148 26.90 9.41 -11.20
N ALA A 149 26.15 8.34 -11.52
CA ALA A 149 26.03 7.84 -12.89
C ALA A 149 25.39 8.88 -13.82
N LEU A 150 24.33 9.55 -13.36
CA LEU A 150 23.70 10.64 -14.09
C LEU A 150 24.66 11.82 -14.30
N GLU A 151 25.39 12.23 -13.28
CA GLU A 151 26.37 13.31 -13.34
C GLU A 151 27.45 13.09 -14.39
N LYS A 152 27.94 11.85 -14.53
CA LYS A 152 28.92 11.50 -15.57
C LYS A 152 28.35 11.73 -16.97
N ILE A 153 27.12 11.27 -17.21
CA ILE A 153 26.47 11.45 -18.51
C ILE A 153 26.19 12.93 -18.80
N GLU A 154 25.68 13.68 -17.82
CA GLU A 154 25.41 15.11 -17.97
C GLU A 154 26.70 15.93 -18.24
N LYS A 155 27.83 15.55 -17.63
CA LYS A 155 29.14 16.14 -17.92
C LYS A 155 29.59 15.87 -19.36
N ASP A 156 29.38 14.65 -19.86
CA ASP A 156 29.76 14.27 -21.22
C ASP A 156 28.92 15.01 -22.28
N ILE A 157 27.60 15.14 -22.06
CA ILE A 157 26.71 15.82 -23.00
C ILE A 157 26.64 17.34 -22.80
N LYS A 158 27.24 17.85 -21.71
CA LYS A 158 27.30 19.27 -21.31
C LYS A 158 25.94 19.96 -21.19
N LYS A 159 24.89 19.20 -20.88
CA LYS A 159 23.51 19.67 -20.69
C LYS A 159 22.74 18.67 -19.80
N PRO A 160 21.60 19.08 -19.22
CA PRO A 160 20.72 18.15 -18.51
C PRO A 160 20.27 17.00 -19.41
N LEU A 161 20.22 15.79 -18.86
CA LEU A 161 19.75 14.63 -19.61
C LEU A 161 18.22 14.64 -19.69
N LEU A 162 17.68 14.80 -20.90
CA LEU A 162 16.23 14.70 -21.12
C LEU A 162 15.79 13.22 -21.15
N ARG A 163 14.66 12.91 -20.51
CA ARG A 163 14.05 11.56 -20.51
C ARG A 163 13.58 11.13 -21.90
N SER A 164 13.40 12.07 -22.83
CA SER A 164 13.10 11.81 -24.24
C SER A 164 14.35 11.45 -25.07
N ASP A 165 15.55 11.68 -24.56
CA ASP A 165 16.80 11.32 -25.22
C ASP A 165 17.07 9.82 -25.07
N LYS A 166 16.54 9.04 -26.02
CA LYS A 166 16.63 7.57 -26.01
C LYS A 166 18.06 7.05 -25.92
N LYS A 167 19.03 7.71 -26.55
CA LYS A 167 20.42 7.23 -26.62
C LYS A 167 21.09 7.38 -25.26
N ASN A 168 21.06 8.59 -24.70
CA ASN A 168 21.76 8.86 -23.44
C ASN A 168 21.00 8.25 -22.24
N MET A 169 19.67 8.14 -22.31
CA MET A 169 18.89 7.38 -21.33
C MET A 169 19.22 5.88 -21.35
N ALA A 170 19.44 5.28 -22.52
CA ALA A 170 19.88 3.88 -22.58
C ALA A 170 21.24 3.68 -21.90
N THR A 171 22.17 4.63 -22.07
CA THR A 171 23.46 4.62 -21.36
C THR A 171 23.25 4.70 -19.85
N LEU A 172 22.38 5.60 -19.37
CA LEU A 172 22.07 5.73 -17.94
C LEU A 172 21.47 4.43 -17.37
N LEU A 173 20.49 3.85 -18.06
CA LEU A 173 19.86 2.60 -17.63
C LEU A 173 20.87 1.44 -17.58
N ALA A 174 21.82 1.39 -18.51
CA ALA A 174 22.89 0.40 -18.49
C ALA A 174 23.82 0.57 -17.28
N GLU A 175 24.12 1.80 -16.86
CA GLU A 175 24.86 2.06 -15.62
C GLU A 175 24.05 1.64 -14.38
N PHE A 176 22.74 1.90 -14.36
CA PHE A 176 21.87 1.43 -13.28
C PHE A 176 21.82 -0.09 -13.20
N ASP A 177 21.77 -0.80 -14.33
CA ASP A 177 21.80 -2.27 -14.33
C ASP A 177 23.14 -2.81 -13.81
N LYS A 178 24.26 -2.12 -14.05
CA LYS A 178 25.57 -2.47 -13.44
C LYS A 178 25.55 -2.25 -11.93
N ILE A 179 24.98 -1.15 -11.45
CA ILE A 179 24.82 -0.85 -10.01
C ILE A 179 23.96 -1.94 -9.36
N ASN A 180 22.79 -2.24 -9.93
CA ASN A 180 21.88 -3.27 -9.44
C ASN A 180 22.57 -4.64 -9.32
N LYS A 181 23.31 -5.05 -10.36
CA LYS A 181 24.09 -6.31 -10.34
C LYS A 181 25.11 -6.36 -9.21
N LYS A 182 25.85 -5.26 -8.96
CA LYS A 182 26.83 -5.17 -7.86
C LYS A 182 26.17 -5.29 -6.49
N LEU A 183 24.95 -4.78 -6.35
CA LEU A 183 24.18 -4.81 -5.11
C LEU A 183 23.34 -6.08 -4.95
N GLY A 184 23.42 -7.04 -5.89
CA GLY A 184 22.62 -8.26 -5.88
C GLY A 184 21.13 -8.03 -6.15
N ILE A 185 20.75 -6.86 -6.67
CA ILE A 185 19.37 -6.51 -7.02
C ILE A 185 19.07 -7.03 -8.42
N ARG A 186 18.03 -7.87 -8.53
CA ARG A 186 17.56 -8.44 -9.80
C ARG A 186 16.09 -8.11 -9.98
N LYS A 187 15.74 -7.52 -11.13
CA LYS A 187 14.35 -7.15 -11.45
C LYS A 187 13.46 -8.39 -11.54
N GLU A 188 14.05 -9.52 -11.90
CA GLU A 188 13.40 -10.82 -12.03
C GLU A 188 12.94 -11.39 -10.69
N ASP A 189 13.52 -10.94 -9.57
CA ASP A 189 13.13 -11.38 -8.23
C ASP A 189 11.91 -10.61 -7.69
N LEU A 190 11.48 -9.51 -8.34
CA LEU A 190 10.36 -8.68 -7.88
C LEU A 190 9.07 -9.46 -7.60
N PRO A 191 8.62 -10.39 -8.48
CA PRO A 191 7.41 -11.17 -8.19
C PRO A 191 7.55 -12.03 -6.93
N LYS A 192 8.72 -12.61 -6.69
CA LYS A 192 9.00 -13.42 -5.49
C LYS A 192 9.00 -12.55 -4.23
N ILE A 193 9.58 -11.35 -4.31
CA ILE A 193 9.58 -10.39 -3.20
C ILE A 193 8.15 -9.94 -2.88
N GLU A 194 7.31 -9.70 -3.89
CA GLU A 194 5.90 -9.35 -3.69
C GLU A 194 5.12 -10.50 -3.01
N GLU A 195 5.34 -11.75 -3.44
CA GLU A 195 4.74 -12.92 -2.78
C GLU A 195 5.22 -13.09 -1.33
N GLU A 196 6.51 -12.92 -1.06
CA GLU A 196 7.06 -12.98 0.30
C GLU A 196 6.47 -11.89 1.19
N LEU A 197 6.36 -10.65 0.68
CA LEU A 197 5.73 -9.54 1.39
C LEU A 197 4.25 -9.83 1.70
N GLU A 198 3.49 -10.40 0.75
CA GLU A 198 2.10 -10.79 0.99
C GLU A 198 1.97 -11.81 2.12
N MET A 199 2.90 -12.77 2.19
CA MET A 199 2.93 -13.77 3.26
C MET A 199 3.31 -13.17 4.63
N GLU A 200 4.26 -12.23 4.66
CA GLU A 200 4.62 -11.52 5.89
C GLU A 200 3.48 -10.65 6.42
N ILE A 201 2.81 -9.91 5.53
CA ILE A 201 1.63 -9.11 5.88
C ILE A 201 0.53 -10.04 6.41
N ALA A 202 0.24 -11.14 5.72
CA ALA A 202 -0.76 -12.12 6.16
C ALA A 202 -0.46 -12.67 7.56
N LYS A 203 0.79 -13.03 7.83
CA LYS A 203 1.21 -13.52 9.15
C LYS A 203 1.06 -12.44 10.23
N SER A 204 1.45 -11.21 9.93
CA SER A 204 1.32 -10.07 10.85
C SER A 204 -0.15 -9.80 11.18
N GLU A 205 -1.01 -9.74 10.17
CA GLU A 205 -2.45 -9.51 10.34
C GLU A 205 -3.12 -10.64 11.13
N LEU A 206 -2.78 -11.91 10.87
CA LEU A 206 -3.27 -13.05 11.66
C LEU A 206 -2.76 -13.01 13.11
N THR A 207 -1.54 -12.52 13.35
CA THR A 207 -0.99 -12.36 14.69
C THR A 207 -1.76 -11.31 15.48
N GLU A 208 -2.02 -10.16 14.86
CA GLU A 208 -2.85 -9.11 15.44
C GLU A 208 -4.28 -9.60 15.68
N LEU A 209 -4.88 -10.30 14.72
CA LEU A 209 -6.23 -10.86 14.85
C LEU A 209 -6.33 -11.88 16.00
N LYS A 210 -5.35 -12.78 16.12
CA LYS A 210 -5.26 -13.74 17.24
C LYS A 210 -5.23 -13.01 18.58
N LYS A 211 -4.40 -11.96 18.68
CA LYS A 211 -4.31 -11.13 19.89
C LYS A 211 -5.65 -10.46 20.21
N GLU A 212 -6.29 -9.82 19.23
CA GLU A 212 -7.59 -9.15 19.43
C GLU A 212 -8.70 -10.13 19.84
N CYS A 213 -8.72 -11.34 19.26
CA CYS A 213 -9.66 -12.39 19.65
C CYS A 213 -9.44 -12.85 21.09
N ILE A 214 -8.20 -13.10 21.50
CA ILE A 214 -7.86 -13.51 22.87
C ILE A 214 -8.28 -12.42 23.86
N GLU A 215 -7.88 -11.16 23.62
CA GLU A 215 -8.24 -10.04 24.50
C GLU A 215 -9.76 -9.87 24.64
N ALA A 216 -10.51 -10.06 23.56
CA ALA A 216 -11.97 -10.00 23.58
C ALA A 216 -12.60 -11.14 24.39
N MET A 217 -12.10 -12.38 24.23
CA MET A 217 -12.59 -13.54 24.97
C MET A 217 -12.26 -13.44 26.46
N GLU A 218 -11.03 -13.06 26.81
CA GLU A 218 -10.62 -12.82 28.20
C GLU A 218 -11.47 -11.73 28.87
N THR A 219 -11.81 -10.67 28.13
CA THR A 219 -12.69 -9.61 28.64
C THR A 219 -14.11 -10.14 28.88
N GLN A 220 -14.59 -11.05 28.04
CA GLN A 220 -15.91 -11.66 28.19
C GLN A 220 -15.97 -12.58 29.42
N LEU A 221 -14.95 -13.42 29.63
CA LEU A 221 -14.87 -14.35 30.77
C LEU A 221 -14.81 -13.65 32.14
N LYS A 222 -14.40 -12.38 32.19
CA LYS A 222 -14.42 -11.60 33.43
C LYS A 222 -15.82 -11.27 33.92
N ARG A 223 -16.85 -11.38 33.07
CA ARG A 223 -18.25 -11.12 33.46
C ARG A 223 -18.81 -12.32 34.22
N GLU A 224 -19.48 -12.06 35.34
CA GLU A 224 -20.06 -13.08 36.24
C GLU A 224 -20.86 -14.17 35.49
N GLU A 225 -21.59 -13.76 34.45
CA GLU A 225 -22.43 -14.63 33.61
C GLU A 225 -21.65 -15.73 32.86
N PHE A 226 -20.34 -15.54 32.63
CA PHE A 226 -19.51 -16.39 31.77
C PHE A 226 -18.27 -16.94 32.49
N LYS A 227 -18.15 -16.76 33.82
CA LYS A 227 -16.93 -17.12 34.57
C LYS A 227 -16.62 -18.62 34.59
N ASP A 228 -17.66 -19.45 34.46
CA ASP A 228 -17.53 -20.91 34.47
C ASP A 228 -17.50 -21.50 33.05
N GLU A 229 -17.56 -20.68 32.00
CA GLU A 229 -17.48 -21.15 30.61
C GLU A 229 -16.02 -21.39 30.18
N GLU A 230 -15.80 -22.46 29.43
CA GLU A 230 -14.50 -22.74 28.82
C GLU A 230 -14.25 -21.79 27.64
N MET A 231 -13.06 -21.16 27.61
CA MET A 231 -12.68 -20.31 26.50
C MET A 231 -12.54 -21.12 25.20
N PRO A 232 -13.24 -20.76 24.11
CA PRO A 232 -13.08 -21.46 22.85
C PRO A 232 -11.70 -21.22 22.26
N ASP A 233 -11.17 -22.23 21.56
CA ASP A 233 -9.95 -22.09 20.78
C ASP A 233 -10.15 -21.09 19.63
N VAL A 234 -9.26 -20.10 19.53
CA VAL A 234 -9.25 -19.06 18.49
C VAL A 234 -9.28 -19.67 17.09
N LYS A 235 -8.63 -20.82 16.89
CA LYS A 235 -8.58 -21.52 15.59
C LYS A 235 -9.95 -22.04 15.14
N LYS A 236 -10.87 -22.24 16.08
CA LYS A 236 -12.23 -22.73 15.81
C LYS A 236 -13.22 -21.61 15.53
N LEU A 237 -12.84 -20.35 15.78
CA LEU A 237 -13.69 -19.20 15.50
C LEU A 237 -13.91 -19.07 14.00
N ASP A 238 -15.16 -18.83 13.62
CA ASP A 238 -15.54 -18.58 12.24
C ASP A 238 -15.95 -17.12 12.09
N ILE A 239 -15.08 -16.32 11.48
CA ILE A 239 -15.32 -14.88 11.29
C ILE A 239 -16.62 -14.59 10.54
N ARG A 240 -17.11 -15.54 9.73
CA ARG A 240 -18.34 -15.39 8.95
C ARG A 240 -19.58 -15.23 9.84
N ASN A 241 -19.54 -15.75 11.07
CA ASN A 241 -20.62 -15.58 12.05
C ASN A 241 -20.72 -14.16 12.60
N PHE A 242 -19.73 -13.29 12.32
CA PHE A 242 -19.64 -11.94 12.87
C PHE A 242 -19.77 -10.83 11.81
N LEU A 243 -19.86 -11.19 10.51
CA LEU A 243 -19.89 -10.31 9.33
C LEU A 243 -21.30 -10.24 8.70
#